data_AF-Q7CSR8-F1
#
_entry.id   AF-Q7CSR8-F1
#
_cell.length_a   1.000
_cell.length_b   1.000
_cell.length_c   1.000
_cell.angle_alpha   90.00
_cell.angle_beta   90.00
_cell.angle_gamma   90.00
#
_symmetry.space_group_name_H-M   'P 1'
#
loop_
_entity.id
_entity.type
_entity.pdbx_description
1 polymer ?
#
loop_
_entity_poly.entity_id
_entity_poly.type
_entity_poly.pdbx_seq_one_letter_code
_entity_poly.pdbx_strand_id
1 'polypeptide(L)'
;MMKNFTKAPATGAQRLDVLQVMRAVAAVMIVALHADVNWEFTLFPLRALRLGGGVDLFFVICGFVIVYASRPYFAAAGGRSAFLLRRFLRIVPLYWFVLTVRLAMAAVPTIIGAKAFPPEWSNLVYLVIVISTVAIAHAFHVFVETPANLWLRDRLITSPRKVAVS
;
A
#
# COMPACT_ATOMS: atom_id res chain seq x y z
N MET A 1 24.63 -43.27 -0.28
CA MET A 1 25.35 -41.99 -0.28
C MET A 1 24.46 -40.93 -0.94
N MET A 2 23.59 -40.27 -0.16
CA MET A 2 22.65 -39.25 -0.66
C MET A 2 23.39 -37.95 -0.93
N LYS A 3 23.31 -37.46 -2.17
CA LYS A 3 23.84 -36.16 -2.57
C LYS A 3 22.92 -35.08 -2.02
N ASN A 4 23.40 -34.33 -1.03
CA ASN A 4 22.70 -33.15 -0.53
C ASN A 4 22.63 -32.12 -1.65
N PHE A 5 21.42 -31.84 -2.14
CA PHE A 5 21.17 -30.70 -2.99
C PHE A 5 21.31 -29.44 -2.13
N THR A 6 22.50 -28.84 -2.15
CA THR A 6 22.70 -27.47 -1.71
C THR A 6 21.77 -26.57 -2.51
N LYS A 7 20.71 -26.07 -1.86
CA LYS A 7 19.86 -24.99 -2.37
C LYS A 7 20.79 -23.86 -2.82
N ALA A 8 20.81 -23.57 -4.12
CA ALA A 8 21.46 -22.36 -4.62
C ALA A 8 20.91 -21.15 -3.85
N PRO A 9 21.74 -20.18 -3.44
CA PRO A 9 21.25 -18.97 -2.81
C PRO A 9 20.32 -18.31 -3.82
N ALA A 10 19.03 -18.21 -3.49
CA ALA A 10 18.12 -17.38 -4.25
C ALA A 10 18.75 -15.99 -4.26
N THR A 11 19.13 -15.49 -5.44
CA THR A 11 19.61 -14.11 -5.62
C THR A 11 18.42 -13.18 -5.41
N GLY A 12 17.97 -13.11 -4.15
CA GLY A 12 16.88 -12.29 -3.67
C GLY A 12 17.38 -10.87 -3.53
N ALA A 13 16.56 -9.91 -3.95
CA ALA A 13 16.82 -8.48 -3.77
C ALA A 13 17.42 -8.23 -2.38
N GLN A 14 18.60 -7.60 -2.35
CA GLN A 14 19.31 -7.30 -1.11
C GLN A 14 18.37 -6.54 -0.17
N ARG A 15 18.05 -7.13 0.98
CA ARG A 15 17.17 -6.49 1.97
C ARG A 15 17.91 -5.29 2.54
N LEU A 16 17.31 -4.12 2.38
CA LEU A 16 17.82 -2.86 2.91
C LEU A 16 17.21 -2.62 4.30
N ASP A 17 17.67 -3.40 5.29
CA ASP A 17 17.06 -3.43 6.63
C ASP A 17 17.10 -2.06 7.33
N VAL A 18 18.20 -1.31 7.15
CA VAL A 18 18.33 0.06 7.67
C VAL A 18 17.22 0.97 7.13
N LEU A 19 16.89 0.87 5.84
CA LEU A 19 15.81 1.66 5.24
C LEU A 19 14.43 1.22 5.74
N GLN A 20 14.24 -0.06 6.06
CA GLN A 20 13.00 -0.55 6.64
C GLN A 20 12.79 0.00 8.06
N VAL A 21 13.84 0.00 8.89
CA VAL A 21 13.81 0.61 10.23
C VAL A 21 13.53 2.11 10.12
N MET A 22 14.19 2.80 9.19
CA MET A 22 14.01 4.25 9.02
C MET A 22 12.59 4.59 8.52
N ARG A 23 11.96 3.72 7.70
CA ARG A 23 10.54 3.84 7.36
C ARG A 23 9.62 3.61 8.56
N ALA A 24 9.94 2.66 9.44
CA ALA A 24 9.16 2.42 10.64
C ALA A 24 9.21 3.65 11.57
N VAL A 25 10.39 4.22 11.78
CA VAL A 25 10.56 5.46 12.57
C VAL A 25 9.76 6.61 11.93
N ALA A 26 9.89 6.82 10.62
CA ALA A 26 9.17 7.87 9.91
C ALA A 26 7.64 7.68 10.00
N ALA A 27 7.14 6.43 9.88
CA ALA A 27 5.72 6.13 10.03
C ALA A 27 5.21 6.42 11.45
N VAL A 28 5.99 6.10 12.49
CA VAL A 28 5.64 6.44 13.88
C VAL A 28 5.57 7.95 14.08
N MET A 29 6.51 8.70 13.52
CA MET A 29 6.47 10.17 13.56
C MET A 29 5.21 10.73 12.87
N ILE A 30 4.80 10.17 11.72
CA ILE A 30 3.58 10.58 11.02
C ILE A 30 2.33 10.29 11.87
N VAL A 31 2.26 9.11 12.49
CA VAL A 31 1.14 8.74 13.38
C VAL A 31 1.10 9.68 14.59
N ALA A 32 2.24 9.95 15.22
CA ALA A 32 2.33 10.87 16.35
C ALA A 32 1.91 12.30 15.98
N LEU A 33 2.28 12.77 14.77
CA LEU A 33 1.84 14.06 14.25
C LEU A 33 0.31 14.12 14.10
N HIS A 34 -0.29 13.10 13.47
CA HIS A 34 -1.75 13.07 13.29
C HIS A 34 -2.47 12.91 14.62
N ALA A 35 -1.91 12.14 15.56
CA ALA A 35 -2.45 11.98 16.91
C ALA A 35 -2.49 13.34 17.63
N ASP A 36 -1.41 14.13 17.60
CA ASP A 36 -1.34 15.47 18.20
C ASP A 36 -2.30 16.49 17.53
N VAL A 37 -2.48 16.41 16.21
CA VAL A 37 -3.38 17.32 15.48
C VAL A 37 -4.86 16.99 15.74
N ASN A 38 -5.21 15.71 15.92
CA ASN A 38 -6.60 15.28 16.05
C ASN A 38 -7.05 15.07 17.51
N TRP A 39 -6.12 14.91 18.45
CA TRP A 39 -6.39 14.67 19.86
C TRP A 39 -5.46 15.52 20.74
N GLU A 40 -6.01 16.08 21.81
CA GLU A 40 -5.22 16.83 22.79
C GLU A 40 -4.46 15.88 23.72
N PHE A 41 -3.19 15.62 23.40
CA PHE A 41 -2.29 14.88 24.29
C PHE A 41 -1.54 15.84 25.22
N THR A 42 -1.92 15.86 26.50
CA THR A 42 -1.31 16.71 27.54
C THR A 42 -0.06 16.08 28.19
N LEU A 43 0.14 14.76 28.03
CA LEU A 43 1.22 14.02 28.68
C LEU A 43 2.57 14.10 27.97
N PHE A 44 2.60 14.45 26.68
CA PHE A 44 3.83 14.54 25.89
C PHE A 44 3.80 15.82 25.04
N PRO A 45 4.85 16.66 25.07
CA PRO A 45 4.92 17.86 24.25
C PRO A 45 5.28 17.51 22.80
N LEU A 46 4.40 16.78 22.11
CA LEU A 46 4.59 16.29 20.74
C LEU A 46 4.79 17.45 19.74
N ARG A 47 4.19 18.61 20.01
CA ARG A 47 4.40 19.85 19.25
C ARG A 47 5.86 20.32 19.19
N ALA A 48 6.67 20.02 20.21
CA ALA A 48 8.08 20.41 20.25
C ALA A 48 8.95 19.56 19.30
N LEU A 49 8.50 18.37 18.90
CA LEU A 49 9.32 17.36 18.24
C LEU A 49 9.43 17.50 16.71
N ARG A 50 9.00 18.60 16.09
CA ARG A 50 9.02 18.83 14.62
C ARG A 50 8.64 17.57 13.82
N LEU A 51 7.59 16.87 14.27
CA LEU A 51 7.19 15.57 13.76
C LEU A 51 6.83 15.57 12.26
N GLY A 52 6.59 16.76 11.68
CA GLY A 52 6.44 16.97 10.24
C GLY A 52 7.60 16.41 9.40
N GLY A 53 8.83 16.40 9.92
CA GLY A 53 9.98 15.80 9.21
C GLY A 53 9.84 14.30 8.93
N GLY A 54 8.94 13.60 9.65
CA GLY A 54 8.61 12.21 9.39
C GLY A 54 7.92 12.00 8.04
N VAL A 55 7.10 12.97 7.59
CA VAL A 55 6.43 12.92 6.28
C VAL A 55 7.47 12.95 5.17
N ASP A 56 8.35 13.96 5.19
CA ASP A 56 9.41 14.13 4.18
C ASP A 56 10.34 12.91 4.14
N LEU A 57 10.78 12.45 5.31
CA LEU A 57 11.64 11.27 5.43
C LEU A 57 10.97 10.02 4.86
N PHE A 58 9.70 9.78 5.19
CA PHE A 58 8.95 8.64 4.67
C PHE A 58 8.82 8.69 3.14
N PHE A 59 8.47 9.85 2.59
CA PHE A 59 8.31 10.03 1.15
C PHE A 59 9.64 9.84 0.39
N VAL A 60 10.74 10.43 0.88
CA VAL A 60 12.07 10.29 0.27
C VAL A 60 12.52 8.83 0.28
N ILE A 61 12.43 8.13 1.41
CA ILE A 61 12.84 6.72 1.49
C ILE A 61 11.95 5.83 0.62
N CYS A 62 10.63 6.05 0.61
CA CYS A 62 9.73 5.29 -0.23
C CYS A 62 10.06 5.47 -1.72
N GLY A 63 10.27 6.72 -2.16
CA GLY A 63 10.69 7.04 -3.52
C GLY A 63 12.01 6.35 -3.89
N PHE A 64 13.01 6.42 -3.01
CA PHE A 64 14.28 5.74 -3.19
C PHE A 64 14.12 4.22 -3.35
N VAL A 65 13.41 3.56 -2.42
CA VAL A 65 13.20 2.10 -2.45
C VAL A 65 12.47 1.67 -3.72
N ILE A 66 11.47 2.45 -4.15
CA ILE A 66 10.74 2.20 -5.40
C ILE A 66 11.69 2.18 -6.59
N VAL A 67 12.53 3.21 -6.74
CA VAL A 67 13.48 3.30 -7.86
C VAL A 67 14.52 2.19 -7.77
N TYR A 68 15.12 1.99 -6.59
CA TYR A 68 16.13 0.97 -6.34
C TYR A 68 15.63 -0.45 -6.68
N ALA A 69 14.45 -0.82 -6.18
CA ALA A 69 13.86 -2.13 -6.44
C ALA A 69 13.39 -2.30 -7.90
N SER A 70 13.10 -1.20 -8.60
CA SER A 70 12.61 -1.23 -9.98
C SER A 70 13.72 -1.21 -11.04
N ARG A 71 14.99 -0.98 -10.64
CA ARG A 71 16.14 -0.94 -11.54
C ARG A 71 16.23 -2.13 -12.51
N PRO A 72 16.05 -3.39 -12.08
CA PRO A 72 16.14 -4.55 -12.98
C PRO A 72 15.02 -4.56 -14.03
N TYR A 73 13.84 -4.06 -13.67
CA TYR A 73 12.69 -4.02 -14.58
C TYR A 73 12.87 -2.94 -15.66
N PHE A 74 13.51 -1.81 -15.34
CA PHE A 74 13.73 -0.73 -16.31
C PHE A 74 14.74 -1.07 -17.42
N ALA A 75 15.56 -2.10 -17.24
CA ALA A 75 16.50 -2.58 -18.26
C ALA A 75 15.82 -3.40 -19.38
N ALA A 76 14.59 -3.86 -19.20
CA ALA A 76 13.85 -4.65 -20.18
C ALA A 76 12.91 -3.79 -21.03
N ALA A 77 12.77 -4.12 -22.32
CA ALA A 77 11.80 -3.48 -23.22
C ALA A 77 10.37 -3.65 -22.66
N GLY A 78 9.64 -2.54 -22.45
CA GLY A 78 8.31 -2.55 -21.83
C GLY A 78 8.30 -2.59 -20.29
N GLY A 79 9.45 -2.64 -19.62
CA GLY A 79 9.50 -2.70 -18.16
C GLY A 79 8.99 -1.45 -17.44
N ARG A 80 9.09 -0.28 -18.07
CA ARG A 80 8.54 1.00 -17.55
C ARG A 80 7.01 0.99 -17.49
N SER A 81 6.34 0.60 -18.57
CA SER A 81 4.88 0.49 -18.61
C SER A 81 4.40 -0.63 -17.69
N ALA A 82 5.13 -1.75 -17.62
CA ALA A 82 4.87 -2.84 -16.68
C ALA A 82 4.88 -2.36 -15.22
N PHE A 83 5.90 -1.57 -14.85
CA PHE A 83 6.01 -1.00 -13.50
C PHE A 83 4.85 -0.05 -13.18
N LEU A 84 4.53 0.87 -14.08
CA LEU A 84 3.44 1.83 -13.88
C LEU A 84 2.09 1.13 -13.80
N LEU A 85 1.84 0.12 -14.65
CA LEU A 85 0.59 -0.62 -14.64
C LEU A 85 0.40 -1.43 -13.36
N ARG A 86 1.45 -2.10 -12.87
CA ARG A 86 1.42 -2.77 -11.55
C ARG A 86 1.12 -1.79 -10.42
N ARG A 87 1.69 -0.59 -10.48
CA ARG A 87 1.45 0.46 -9.48
C ARG A 87 0.02 1.00 -9.56
N PHE A 88 -0.49 1.20 -10.77
CA PHE A 88 -1.85 1.66 -11.02
C PHE A 88 -2.88 0.66 -10.48
N LEU A 89 -2.74 -0.62 -10.83
CA LEU A 89 -3.61 -1.71 -10.37
C LEU A 89 -3.60 -1.91 -8.85
N ARG A 90 -2.58 -1.42 -8.16
CA ARG A 90 -2.49 -1.49 -6.69
C ARG A 90 -3.05 -0.23 -6.00
N ILE A 91 -2.81 0.96 -6.53
CA ILE A 91 -3.17 2.23 -5.87
C ILE A 91 -4.62 2.63 -6.17
N VAL A 92 -5.01 2.57 -7.44
CA VAL A 92 -6.30 3.09 -7.92
C VAL A 92 -7.49 2.41 -7.26
N PRO A 93 -7.50 1.09 -7.06
CA PRO A 93 -8.66 0.41 -6.47
C PRO A 93 -8.86 0.80 -5.01
N LEU A 94 -7.79 0.83 -4.22
CA LEU A 94 -7.87 1.25 -2.83
C LEU A 94 -8.29 2.72 -2.72
N TYR A 95 -7.79 3.58 -3.62
CA TYR A 95 -8.19 4.98 -3.68
C TYR A 95 -9.69 5.15 -3.94
N TRP A 96 -10.20 4.55 -5.02
CA TRP A 96 -11.62 4.65 -5.36
C TRP A 96 -12.49 4.10 -4.25
N PHE A 97 -12.07 2.99 -3.67
CA PHE A 97 -12.80 2.35 -2.61
C PHE A 97 -12.93 3.24 -1.36
N VAL A 98 -11.83 3.80 -0.86
CA VAL A 98 -11.85 4.75 0.27
C VAL A 98 -12.64 6.02 -0.07
N LEU A 99 -12.52 6.51 -1.31
CA LEU A 99 -13.26 7.68 -1.77
C LEU A 99 -14.77 7.43 -1.80
N THR A 100 -15.22 6.30 -2.35
CA THR A 100 -16.64 5.93 -2.41
C THR A 100 -17.21 5.80 -1.00
N VAL A 101 -16.48 5.19 -0.08
CA VAL A 101 -16.89 5.11 1.33
C VAL A 101 -17.04 6.50 1.94
N ARG A 102 -16.06 7.40 1.74
CA ARG A 102 -16.11 8.76 2.29
C ARG A 102 -17.27 9.57 1.71
N LEU A 103 -17.56 9.41 0.42
CA LEU A 103 -18.71 10.06 -0.23
C LEU A 103 -20.04 9.50 0.27
N ALA A 104 -20.16 8.18 0.43
CA ALA A 104 -21.34 7.54 1.00
C ALA A 104 -21.61 8.05 2.43
N MET A 105 -20.56 8.17 3.26
CA MET A 105 -20.68 8.73 4.61
C MET A 105 -21.17 10.18 4.63
N ALA A 106 -20.74 11.00 3.67
CA ALA A 106 -21.20 12.38 3.55
C ALA A 106 -22.66 12.47 3.05
N ALA A 107 -23.09 11.53 2.21
CA ALA A 107 -24.40 11.54 1.56
C ALA A 107 -25.53 10.86 2.36
N VAL A 108 -25.24 9.83 3.17
CA VAL A 108 -26.27 9.09 3.92
C VAL A 108 -27.08 9.99 4.87
N PRO A 109 -26.47 10.88 5.68
CA PRO A 109 -27.21 11.78 6.58
C PRO A 109 -28.03 12.84 5.84
N THR A 110 -27.62 13.24 4.63
CA THR A 110 -28.35 14.26 3.83
C THR A 110 -29.56 13.68 3.12
N ILE A 111 -29.53 12.38 2.79
CA ILE A 111 -30.63 11.67 2.11
C ILE A 111 -31.68 11.17 3.11
N ILE A 112 -31.27 10.63 4.26
CA ILE A 112 -32.17 9.98 5.25
C ILE A 112 -32.58 10.95 6.38
N GLY A 113 -31.92 12.11 6.46
CA GLY A 113 -32.14 13.14 7.48
C GLY A 113 -31.30 12.90 8.73
N ALA A 114 -30.51 13.90 9.13
CA ALA A 114 -29.55 13.80 10.24
C ALA A 114 -30.17 13.45 11.61
N LYS A 115 -31.49 13.63 11.78
CA LYS A 115 -32.22 13.28 13.01
C LYS A 115 -32.65 11.80 13.08
N ALA A 116 -32.54 11.06 11.97
CA ALA A 116 -32.95 9.66 11.89
C ALA A 116 -31.90 8.69 12.48
N PHE A 117 -30.68 9.17 12.75
CA PHE A 117 -29.62 8.37 13.35
C PHE A 117 -29.40 8.79 14.81
N PRO A 118 -29.83 7.96 15.78
CA PRO A 118 -29.49 8.21 17.18
C PRO A 118 -27.97 8.18 17.37
N PRO A 119 -27.39 9.02 18.25
CA PRO A 119 -25.94 9.11 18.45
C PRO A 119 -25.27 7.77 18.77
N GLU A 120 -25.96 6.86 19.43
CA GLU A 120 -25.45 5.51 19.76
C GLU A 120 -25.20 4.61 18.53
N TRP A 121 -25.91 4.84 17.41
CA TRP A 121 -25.74 4.04 16.19
C TRP A 121 -24.55 4.49 15.33
N SER A 122 -23.99 5.68 15.57
CA SER A 122 -22.89 6.21 14.75
C SER A 122 -21.67 5.29 14.76
N ASN A 123 -21.34 4.71 15.91
CA ASN A 123 -20.18 3.84 16.09
C ASN A 123 -20.37 2.48 15.40
N LEU A 124 -21.59 1.94 15.46
CA LEU A 124 -21.95 0.64 14.88
C LEU A 124 -22.00 0.74 13.34
N VAL A 125 -22.54 1.85 12.82
CA VAL A 125 -22.48 2.20 11.40
C VAL A 125 -21.03 2.37 10.94
N TYR A 126 -20.19 3.07 11.72
CA TYR A 126 -18.76 3.17 11.43
C TYR A 126 -18.08 1.80 11.39
N LEU A 127 -18.39 0.90 12.32
CA LEU A 127 -17.79 -0.43 12.39
C LEU A 127 -18.21 -1.31 11.21
N VAL A 128 -19.50 -1.33 10.85
CA VAL A 128 -20.02 -2.05 9.67
C VAL A 128 -19.38 -1.52 8.38
N ILE A 129 -19.22 -0.20 8.28
CA ILE A 129 -18.52 0.42 7.15
C ILE A 129 -17.06 -0.03 7.13
N VAL A 130 -16.32 0.07 8.23
CA VAL A 130 -14.91 -0.35 8.28
C VAL A 130 -14.76 -1.83 7.93
N ILE A 131 -15.63 -2.70 8.42
CA ILE A 131 -15.59 -4.14 8.12
C ILE A 131 -15.91 -4.42 6.65
N SER A 132 -16.99 -3.82 6.11
CA SER A 132 -17.31 -3.95 4.68
C SER A 132 -16.19 -3.38 3.81
N THR A 133 -15.49 -2.36 4.31
CA THR A 133 -14.36 -1.71 3.65
C THR A 133 -13.15 -2.61 3.54
N VAL A 134 -12.78 -3.26 4.64
CA VAL A 134 -11.72 -4.27 4.63
C VAL A 134 -12.11 -5.47 3.76
N ALA A 135 -13.37 -5.92 3.82
CA ALA A 135 -13.85 -7.07 3.04
C ALA A 135 -13.80 -6.81 1.52
N ILE A 136 -14.24 -5.64 1.07
CA ILE A 136 -14.22 -5.26 -0.35
C ILE A 136 -12.78 -5.07 -0.83
N ALA A 137 -11.91 -4.42 -0.04
CA ALA A 137 -10.50 -4.28 -0.39
C ALA A 137 -9.82 -5.65 -0.52
N HIS A 138 -10.11 -6.58 0.39
CA HIS A 138 -9.62 -7.96 0.33
C HIS A 138 -10.15 -8.70 -0.92
N ALA A 139 -11.44 -8.60 -1.21
CA ALA A 139 -12.03 -9.19 -2.41
C ALA A 139 -11.37 -8.64 -3.68
N PHE A 140 -11.18 -7.32 -3.78
CA PHE A 140 -10.51 -6.70 -4.92
C PHE A 140 -9.07 -7.22 -5.08
N HIS A 141 -8.32 -7.33 -3.98
CA HIS A 141 -6.95 -7.86 -3.99
C HIS A 141 -6.89 -9.28 -4.56
N VAL A 142 -7.82 -10.14 -4.12
CA VAL A 142 -7.89 -11.55 -4.55
C VAL A 142 -8.37 -11.67 -6.00
N PHE A 143 -9.44 -10.98 -6.37
CA PHE A 143 -10.12 -11.19 -7.66
C PHE A 143 -9.58 -10.33 -8.81
N VAL A 144 -8.91 -9.21 -8.53
CA VAL A 144 -8.45 -8.29 -9.57
C VAL A 144 -6.94 -8.12 -9.52
N GLU A 145 -6.38 -7.77 -8.36
CA GLU A 145 -4.95 -7.47 -8.28
C GLU A 145 -4.08 -8.71 -8.52
N THR A 146 -4.40 -9.83 -7.87
CA THR A 146 -3.65 -11.09 -8.00
C THR A 146 -3.65 -11.64 -9.44
N PRO A 147 -4.81 -11.86 -10.10
CA PRO A 147 -4.82 -12.36 -11.47
C PRO A 147 -4.22 -11.37 -12.47
N ALA A 148 -4.42 -10.05 -12.29
CA ALA A 148 -3.81 -9.06 -13.17
C ALA A 148 -2.28 -9.04 -13.05
N ASN A 149 -1.74 -9.17 -11.83
CA ASN A 149 -0.30 -9.26 -11.62
C ASN A 149 0.31 -10.54 -12.21
N LEU A 150 -0.40 -11.67 -12.11
CA LEU A 150 0.02 -12.94 -12.73
C LEU A 150 0.05 -12.82 -14.26
N TRP A 151 -1.03 -12.31 -14.87
CA TRP A 151 -1.09 -12.06 -16.30
C TRP A 151 0.02 -11.13 -16.78
N LEU A 152 0.29 -10.05 -16.04
CA LEU A 152 1.38 -9.11 -16.36
C LEU A 152 2.77 -9.76 -16.26
N ARG A 153 2.98 -10.64 -15.28
CA ARG A 153 4.24 -11.36 -15.13
C ARG A 153 4.46 -12.30 -16.32
N ASP A 154 3.44 -13.05 -16.69
CA ASP A 154 3.53 -14.05 -17.76
C ASP A 154 3.62 -13.41 -19.16
N ARG A 155 3.13 -12.18 -19.32
CA ARG A 155 3.23 -11.44 -20.60
C ARG A 155 4.52 -10.63 -20.76
N LEU A 156 5.09 -10.12 -19.66
CA LEU A 156 6.17 -9.12 -19.70
C LEU A 156 7.52 -9.62 -19.17
N ILE A 157 7.53 -10.65 -18.31
CA ILE A 157 8.76 -11.19 -17.72
C ILE A 157 9.15 -12.51 -18.39
N THR A 158 8.19 -13.38 -18.70
CA THR A 158 8.40 -14.51 -19.61
C THR A 158 8.21 -14.04 -21.06
N SER A 159 9.20 -13.31 -21.60
CA SER A 159 9.42 -13.45 -23.04
C SER A 159 10.00 -14.86 -23.21
N PRO A 160 9.35 -15.78 -23.94
CA PRO A 160 10.01 -16.99 -24.39
C PRO A 160 11.14 -16.54 -25.31
N ARG A 161 12.29 -16.27 -24.72
CA ARG A 161 13.53 -15.96 -25.44
C ARG A 161 13.95 -17.27 -26.09
N LYS A 162 13.41 -17.49 -27.28
CA LYS A 162 13.89 -18.44 -28.29
C LYS A 162 13.95 -19.90 -27.81
N VAL A 163 12.88 -20.63 -28.11
CA VAL A 163 12.97 -22.06 -28.53
C VAL A 163 13.58 -22.15 -29.95
N ALA A 164 14.27 -21.11 -30.41
CA ALA A 164 15.02 -21.07 -31.66
C ALA A 164 16.51 -20.90 -31.33
N VAL A 165 17.13 -21.95 -30.80
CA VAL A 165 18.56 -22.26 -31.02
C VAL A 165 18.69 -23.78 -31.10
N SER A 166 19.12 -24.23 -32.29
CA SER A 166 19.54 -25.56 -32.76
C SER A 166 18.52 -26.69 -32.74
#